data_AF-A0A920J350-F1
#
_entry.id   AF-A0A920J350-F1
#
_cell.length_a   1.000
_cell.length_b   1.000
_cell.length_c   1.000
_cell.angle_alpha   90.00
_cell.angle_beta   90.00
_cell.angle_gamma   90.00
#
_symmetry.space_group_name_H-M   'P 1'
#
loop_
_entity.id
_entity.type
_entity.pdbx_description
1 polymer ?
#
loop_
_entity_poly.entity_id
_entity_poly.type
_entity_poly.pdbx_seq_one_letter_code
_entity_poly.pdbx_strand_id
1 'polypeptide(L)'
;MEDSLEFIDTFNTKLILSGHSMGGVVAAKSAYLRQQQTRPLVLLKPVLYSPIRALRFRFFTKLNLHRKIPLFEAAARRRARFESFEHPISSYQGRGAFTSWGEEWVRNYVMGGFKKTNEGVKLSCKPEWESKTFKVSDMDTWRSLRGFKGKGIALCGGLGSTCPKGARKGS
;
A
#
# COMPACT_ATOMS: atom_id res chain seq x y z
N MET A 1 11.95 -2.81 1.43
CA MET A 1 11.93 -4.26 1.06
C MET A 1 12.74 -5.04 2.06
N GLU A 2 13.95 -4.60 2.38
CA GLU A 2 14.80 -5.14 3.45
C GLU A 2 14.03 -5.39 4.75
N ASP A 3 13.34 -4.38 5.30
CA ASP A 3 12.54 -4.54 6.53
C ASP A 3 11.54 -5.71 6.49
N SER A 4 10.90 -5.93 5.34
CA SER A 4 9.94 -7.02 5.20
C SER A 4 10.62 -8.38 5.16
N LEU A 5 11.81 -8.47 4.59
CA LEU A 5 12.57 -9.73 4.53
C LEU A 5 13.16 -10.05 5.90
N GLU A 6 13.76 -9.06 6.56
CA GLU A 6 14.28 -9.21 7.93
C GLU A 6 13.18 -9.66 8.88
N PHE A 7 12.00 -9.04 8.81
CA PHE A 7 10.86 -9.45 9.62
C PHE A 7 10.45 -10.90 9.35
N ILE A 8 10.38 -11.32 8.08
CA ILE A 8 10.06 -12.71 7.71
C ILE A 8 11.13 -13.67 8.25
N ASP A 9 12.40 -13.30 8.16
CA ASP A 9 13.53 -14.13 8.60
C ASP A 9 13.57 -14.33 10.13
N THR A 10 12.81 -13.54 10.90
CA THR A 10 12.64 -13.78 12.35
C THR A 10 11.79 -15.01 12.67
N PHE A 11 11.07 -15.56 11.69
CA PHE A 11 10.18 -16.70 11.89
C PHE A 11 10.82 -18.01 11.42
N ASN A 12 10.78 -19.03 12.28
CA ASN A 12 11.25 -20.39 11.95
C ASN A 12 10.18 -21.25 11.26
N THR A 13 9.03 -20.68 10.90
CA THR A 13 7.90 -21.39 10.30
C THR A 13 7.52 -20.77 8.96
N LYS A 14 6.77 -21.51 8.15
CA LYS A 14 6.27 -20.97 6.88
C LYS A 14 5.12 -20.02 7.15
N LEU A 15 5.20 -18.83 6.56
CA LEU A 15 4.26 -17.75 6.73
C LEU A 15 3.22 -17.70 5.61
N ILE A 16 2.05 -17.22 5.97
CA ILE A 16 1.03 -16.76 5.03
C ILE A 16 1.25 -15.26 4.86
N LEU A 17 1.56 -14.82 3.64
CA LEU A 17 1.76 -13.40 3.38
C LEU A 17 0.49 -12.80 2.81
N SER A 18 0.07 -11.67 3.35
CA SER A 18 -1.05 -10.91 2.81
C SER A 18 -0.75 -9.42 2.77
N GLY A 19 -1.41 -8.72 1.84
CA GLY A 19 -1.23 -7.29 1.75
C GLY A 19 -2.27 -6.60 0.89
N HIS A 20 -2.64 -5.39 1.31
CA HIS A 20 -3.54 -4.52 0.56
C HIS A 20 -2.77 -3.47 -0.26
N SER A 21 -3.22 -3.18 -1.48
CA SER A 21 -2.66 -2.10 -2.32
C SER A 21 -1.12 -2.23 -2.45
N MET A 22 -0.35 -1.22 -2.01
CA MET A 22 1.11 -1.27 -1.98
C MET A 22 1.66 -2.37 -1.06
N GLY A 23 1.00 -2.65 0.07
CA GLY A 23 1.34 -3.79 0.92
C GLY A 23 1.19 -5.12 0.18
N GLY A 24 0.27 -5.22 -0.78
CA GLY A 24 0.17 -6.38 -1.67
C GLY A 24 1.38 -6.54 -2.61
N VAL A 25 1.96 -5.42 -3.06
CA VAL A 25 3.20 -5.42 -3.84
C VAL A 25 4.37 -5.91 -2.97
N VAL A 26 4.47 -5.40 -1.74
CA VAL A 26 5.49 -5.85 -0.77
C VAL A 26 5.33 -7.33 -0.47
N ALA A 27 4.12 -7.79 -0.15
CA ALA A 27 3.83 -9.20 0.12
C ALA A 27 4.20 -10.11 -1.05
N ALA A 28 3.84 -9.73 -2.29
CA ALA A 28 4.19 -10.51 -3.48
C ALA A 28 5.71 -10.59 -3.72
N LYS A 29 6.43 -9.47 -3.52
CA LYS A 29 7.89 -9.43 -3.64
C LYS A 29 8.57 -10.26 -2.55
N SER A 30 8.13 -10.13 -1.31
CA SER A 30 8.66 -10.89 -0.19
C SER A 30 8.41 -12.38 -0.36
N ALA A 31 7.21 -12.78 -0.80
CA ALA A 31 6.88 -14.16 -1.14
C ALA A 31 7.79 -14.72 -2.24
N TYR A 32 8.08 -13.92 -3.28
CA TYR A 32 9.00 -14.30 -4.36
C TYR A 32 10.45 -14.44 -3.89
N LEU A 33 10.92 -13.60 -2.96
CA LEU A 33 12.30 -13.63 -2.44
C LEU A 33 12.50 -14.66 -1.31
N ARG A 34 11.42 -15.07 -0.63
CA ARG A 34 11.42 -16.06 0.46
C ARG A 34 10.45 -17.21 0.15
N GLN A 35 10.53 -17.76 -1.06
CA GLN A 35 9.59 -18.80 -1.53
C GLN A 35 9.56 -20.04 -0.62
N GLN A 36 10.70 -20.38 -0.01
CA GLN A 36 10.80 -21.54 0.88
C GLN A 36 10.08 -21.34 2.22
N GLN A 37 9.92 -20.09 2.65
CA GLN A 37 9.29 -19.71 3.91
C GLN A 37 7.85 -19.19 3.72
N THR A 38 7.28 -19.22 2.50
CA THR A 38 5.92 -18.67 2.25
C THR A 38 4.97 -19.71 1.66
N ARG A 39 3.80 -19.94 2.28
CA ARG A 39 2.73 -20.84 1.81
C ARG A 39 1.40 -20.48 2.48
N PRO A 40 0.39 -19.74 1.92
CA PRO A 40 0.20 -19.13 0.59
C PRO A 40 0.25 -17.58 0.57
N LEU A 41 -0.02 -16.96 -0.60
CA LEU A 41 -0.07 -15.50 -0.80
C LEU A 41 -1.52 -14.98 -1.01
N VAL A 42 -1.98 -14.01 -0.22
CA VAL A 42 -3.32 -13.40 -0.34
C VAL A 42 -3.21 -11.90 -0.60
N LEU A 43 -3.61 -11.45 -1.79
CA LEU A 43 -3.48 -10.05 -2.19
C LEU A 43 -4.84 -9.36 -2.23
N LEU A 44 -4.98 -8.27 -1.49
CA LEU A 44 -6.22 -7.48 -1.41
C LEU A 44 -6.07 -6.22 -2.26
N LYS A 45 -6.77 -6.13 -3.39
CA LYS A 45 -6.67 -5.02 -4.34
C LYS A 45 -5.21 -4.59 -4.56
N PRO A 46 -4.29 -5.51 -4.89
CA PRO A 46 -2.89 -5.16 -5.09
C PRO A 46 -2.77 -4.09 -6.18
N VAL A 47 -1.75 -3.24 -6.08
CA VAL A 47 -1.43 -2.32 -7.17
C VAL A 47 -0.88 -3.14 -8.35
N LEU A 48 -1.72 -3.36 -9.35
CA LEU A 48 -1.39 -4.08 -10.58
C LEU A 48 -1.52 -3.14 -11.77
N TYR A 49 -0.48 -2.36 -12.05
CA TYR A 49 -0.44 -1.60 -13.28
C TYR A 49 -0.38 -2.53 -14.50
N SER A 50 -0.87 -2.09 -15.65
CA SER A 50 -0.63 -2.84 -16.90
C SER A 50 0.87 -3.03 -17.12
N PRO A 51 1.33 -4.12 -17.78
CA PRO A 51 2.76 -4.41 -17.92
C PRO A 51 3.57 -3.23 -18.47
N ILE A 52 3.03 -2.48 -19.45
CA ILE A 52 3.65 -1.29 -20.02
C ILE A 52 3.79 -0.17 -18.97
N ARG A 53 2.74 0.07 -18.17
CA ARG A 53 2.76 1.10 -17.13
C ARG A 53 3.68 0.70 -15.97
N ALA A 54 3.73 -0.57 -15.59
CA ALA A 54 4.67 -1.09 -14.61
C ALA A 54 6.13 -0.92 -15.08
N LEU A 55 6.43 -1.22 -16.34
CA LEU A 55 7.76 -1.02 -16.92
C LEU A 55 8.18 0.46 -16.89
N ARG A 56 7.24 1.37 -17.21
CA ARG A 56 7.46 2.82 -17.11
C ARG A 56 7.76 3.23 -15.67
N PHE A 57 6.97 2.81 -14.69
CA PHE A 57 7.23 3.12 -13.27
C PHE A 57 8.62 2.63 -12.84
N ARG A 58 8.97 1.38 -13.14
CA ARG A 58 10.29 0.81 -12.84
C ARG A 58 11.43 1.64 -13.43
N PHE A 59 11.29 2.10 -14.68
CA PHE A 59 12.30 2.95 -15.32
C PHE A 59 12.42 4.31 -14.64
N PHE A 60 11.29 4.97 -14.35
CA PHE A 60 11.29 6.26 -13.66
C PHE A 60 11.81 6.17 -12.23
N THR A 61 11.59 5.05 -11.52
CA THR A 61 12.16 4.81 -10.18
C THR A 61 13.66 4.69 -10.22
N LYS A 62 14.22 3.94 -11.16
CA LYS A 62 15.67 3.82 -11.31
C LYS A 62 16.35 5.16 -11.62
N LEU A 63 15.68 6.04 -12.34
CA LEU A 63 16.21 7.35 -12.71
C LEU A 63 15.88 8.45 -11.69
N ASN A 64 15.20 8.13 -10.59
CA ASN A 64 14.70 9.08 -9.60
C ASN A 64 13.85 10.23 -10.21
N LEU A 65 13.22 9.98 -11.38
CA LEU A 65 12.48 10.96 -12.16
C LEU A 65 11.00 11.07 -11.73
N HIS A 66 10.68 10.68 -10.49
CA HIS A 66 9.32 10.68 -9.93
C HIS A 66 8.72 12.06 -9.66
N ARG A 67 9.08 13.08 -10.44
CA ARG A 67 8.43 14.39 -10.38
C ARG A 67 7.02 14.22 -10.98
N LYS A 68 5.99 14.38 -10.15
CA LYS A 68 4.56 14.51 -10.51
C LYS A 68 3.72 13.23 -10.56
N ILE A 69 3.71 12.44 -9.48
CA ILE A 69 2.61 11.50 -9.23
C ILE A 69 1.66 12.15 -8.21
N PRO A 70 0.40 12.47 -8.59
CA PRO A 70 -0.52 13.24 -7.72
C PRO A 70 -0.70 12.67 -6.32
N LEU A 71 -0.65 11.34 -6.18
CA LEU A 71 -0.75 10.65 -4.89
C LEU A 71 0.38 11.05 -3.91
N PHE A 72 1.61 11.23 -4.42
CA PHE A 72 2.78 11.51 -3.58
C PHE A 72 2.73 12.92 -3.03
N GLU A 73 2.27 13.85 -3.86
CA GLU A 73 2.12 15.25 -3.48
C GLU A 73 0.93 15.43 -2.53
N ALA A 74 -0.16 14.69 -2.74
CA ALA A 74 -1.30 14.67 -1.83
C ALA A 74 -0.90 14.13 -0.45
N ALA A 75 -0.12 13.05 -0.39
CA ALA A 75 0.41 12.53 0.87
C ALA A 75 1.30 13.55 1.59
N ALA A 76 2.22 14.21 0.86
CA ALA A 76 3.12 15.22 1.44
C ALA A 76 2.40 16.49 1.92
N ARG A 77 1.28 16.87 1.29
CA ARG A 77 0.47 18.05 1.65
C ARG A 77 -0.57 17.77 2.74
N ARG A 78 -0.65 16.53 3.24
CA ARG A 78 -1.64 16.14 4.24
C ARG A 78 -1.41 16.91 5.54
N ARG A 79 -2.43 17.60 6.04
CA ARG A 79 -2.39 18.26 7.34
C ARG A 79 -2.05 17.23 8.42
N ALA A 80 -0.95 17.48 9.13
CA ALA A 80 -0.39 16.50 10.08
C ALA A 80 -0.88 16.69 11.51
N ARG A 81 -1.45 17.85 11.85
CA ARG A 81 -1.85 18.24 13.22
C ARG A 81 -3.27 18.80 13.25
N PHE A 82 -4.01 18.43 14.27
CA PHE A 82 -5.38 18.88 14.54
C PHE A 82 -5.55 19.10 16.04
N GLU A 83 -6.55 19.88 16.43
CA GLU A 83 -6.84 20.20 17.84
C GLU A 83 -7.42 19.00 18.59
N SER A 84 -8.19 18.14 17.91
CA SER A 84 -8.82 16.95 18.48
C SER A 84 -9.01 15.86 17.42
N PHE A 85 -9.40 14.66 17.83
CA PHE A 85 -9.74 13.57 16.91
C PHE A 85 -11.02 13.83 16.08
N GLU A 86 -11.95 14.64 16.59
CA GLU A 86 -13.22 14.92 15.89
C GLU A 86 -13.02 15.77 14.62
N HIS A 87 -11.99 16.61 14.59
CA HIS A 87 -11.67 17.44 13.42
C HIS A 87 -11.25 16.59 12.19
N PRO A 88 -10.28 15.65 12.26
CA PRO A 88 -9.99 14.78 11.13
C PRO A 88 -11.13 13.83 10.78
N ILE A 89 -11.93 13.35 11.76
CA ILE A 89 -13.10 12.49 11.49
C ILE A 89 -14.09 13.23 10.58
N SER A 90 -14.54 14.41 11.01
CA SER A 90 -15.47 15.25 10.24
C SER A 90 -14.89 15.68 8.87
N SER A 91 -13.58 15.93 8.80
CA SER A 91 -12.91 16.33 7.55
C SER A 91 -12.82 15.18 6.54
N TYR A 92 -12.76 13.93 6.99
CA TYR A 92 -12.63 12.76 6.13
C TYR A 92 -13.98 12.19 5.73
N GLN A 93 -14.99 12.26 6.60
CA GLN A 93 -16.30 11.68 6.38
C GLN A 93 -16.92 12.12 5.04
N GLY A 94 -17.29 11.14 4.21
CA GLY A 94 -17.93 11.39 2.91
C GLY A 94 -17.01 11.99 1.83
N ARG A 95 -15.72 12.22 2.08
CA ARG A 95 -14.81 12.91 1.15
C ARG A 95 -13.68 12.02 0.64
N GLY A 96 -13.28 12.24 -0.61
CA GLY A 96 -12.11 11.60 -1.22
C GLY A 96 -12.16 10.07 -1.15
N ALA A 97 -11.12 9.46 -0.56
CA ALA A 97 -11.03 8.00 -0.41
C ALA A 97 -12.06 7.41 0.57
N PHE A 98 -12.71 8.25 1.39
CA PHE A 98 -13.66 7.87 2.43
C PHE A 98 -15.13 8.11 2.02
N THR A 99 -15.40 8.53 0.78
CA THR A 99 -16.78 8.82 0.33
C THR A 99 -17.75 7.66 0.50
N SER A 100 -17.27 6.42 0.40
CA SER A 100 -18.09 5.22 0.59
C SER A 100 -17.93 4.56 1.96
N TRP A 101 -17.23 5.17 2.90
CA TRP A 101 -16.94 4.57 4.20
C TRP A 101 -18.04 4.93 5.20
N GLY A 102 -18.49 3.95 5.97
CA GLY A 102 -19.34 4.21 7.14
C GLY A 102 -18.58 5.02 8.19
N GLU A 103 -19.32 5.80 8.98
CA GLU A 103 -18.75 6.69 10.00
C GLU A 103 -17.81 5.96 10.98
N GLU A 104 -18.23 4.77 11.44
CA GLU A 104 -17.43 3.95 12.35
C GLU A 104 -16.04 3.58 11.76
N TRP A 105 -15.98 3.30 10.45
CA TRP A 105 -14.73 2.97 9.77
C TRP A 105 -13.81 4.18 9.66
N VAL A 106 -14.37 5.37 9.41
CA VAL A 106 -13.60 6.63 9.39
C VAL A 106 -13.07 6.93 10.79
N ARG A 107 -13.90 6.76 11.82
CA ARG A 107 -13.50 6.91 13.23
C ARG A 107 -12.35 5.96 13.57
N ASN A 108 -12.49 4.67 13.29
CA ASN A 108 -11.45 3.67 13.53
C ASN A 108 -10.15 3.97 12.76
N TYR A 109 -10.26 4.44 11.51
CA TYR A 109 -9.10 4.87 10.72
C TYR A 109 -8.36 6.03 11.35
N VAL A 110 -9.09 7.05 11.82
CA VAL A 110 -8.49 8.20 12.51
C VAL A 110 -7.88 7.78 13.85
N MET A 111 -8.57 6.96 14.64
CA MET A 111 -8.07 6.51 15.93
C MET A 111 -6.78 5.66 15.80
N GLY A 112 -6.67 4.83 14.78
CA GLY A 112 -5.42 4.08 14.50
C GLY A 112 -4.33 4.91 13.80
N GLY A 113 -4.73 5.89 13.00
CA GLY A 113 -3.83 6.71 12.17
C GLY A 113 -3.23 7.92 12.88
N PHE A 114 -3.72 8.28 14.06
CA PHE A 114 -3.33 9.48 14.79
C PHE A 114 -2.90 9.16 16.23
N LYS A 115 -2.07 10.03 16.82
CA LYS A 115 -1.61 9.98 18.21
C LYS A 115 -1.94 11.28 18.91
N LYS A 116 -2.34 11.17 20.18
CA LYS A 116 -2.51 12.33 21.07
C LYS A 116 -1.15 12.96 21.39
N THR A 117 -1.12 14.28 21.51
CA THR A 117 0.01 15.09 21.97
C THR A 117 -0.47 16.12 22.98
N ASN A 118 0.47 16.85 23.60
CA ASN A 118 0.13 17.94 24.51
C ASN A 118 -0.61 19.10 23.82
N GLU A 119 -0.47 19.21 22.49
CA GLU A 119 -1.03 20.28 21.65
C GLU A 119 -2.27 19.83 20.84
N GLY A 120 -2.79 18.61 21.06
CA GLY A 120 -3.92 18.06 20.32
C GLY A 120 -3.63 16.65 19.78
N VAL A 121 -3.79 16.45 18.47
CA VAL A 121 -3.54 15.16 17.81
C VAL A 121 -2.69 15.33 16.55
N LYS A 122 -1.87 14.34 16.25
CA LYS A 122 -1.04 14.31 15.03
C LYS A 122 -1.08 12.96 14.34
N LEU A 123 -0.77 12.93 13.05
CA LEU A 123 -0.60 11.66 12.33
C LEU A 123 0.50 10.80 12.97
N SER A 124 0.23 9.50 13.10
CA SER A 124 1.19 8.48 13.51
C SER A 124 2.34 8.36 12.51
N CYS A 125 2.01 8.46 11.22
CA CYS A 125 2.98 8.47 10.13
C CYS A 125 3.19 9.91 9.66
N LYS A 126 4.44 10.37 9.68
CA LYS A 126 4.81 11.69 9.17
C LYS A 126 4.54 11.75 7.66
N PRO A 127 3.86 12.80 7.14
CA PRO A 127 3.54 12.93 5.71
C PRO A 127 4.74 12.76 4.77
N GLU A 128 5.92 13.24 5.17
CA GLU A 128 7.14 13.14 4.37
C GLU A 128 7.60 11.68 4.26
N TRP A 129 7.43 10.91 5.33
CA TRP A 129 7.76 9.48 5.35
C TRP A 129 6.78 8.68 4.49
N GLU A 130 5.46 8.93 4.62
CA GLU A 130 4.45 8.30 3.77
C GLU A 130 4.70 8.59 2.28
N SER A 131 5.00 9.85 1.93
CA SER A 131 5.34 10.26 0.57
C SER A 131 6.62 9.57 0.05
N LYS A 132 7.65 9.44 0.88
CA LYS A 132 8.89 8.72 0.53
C LYS A 132 8.61 7.23 0.26
N THR A 133 7.82 6.56 1.09
CA THR A 133 7.46 5.15 0.89
C THR A 133 6.81 4.93 -0.48
N PHE A 134 5.92 5.84 -0.89
CA PHE A 134 5.31 5.75 -2.22
C PHE A 134 6.30 6.01 -3.36
N LYS A 135 7.25 6.94 -3.19
CA LYS A 135 8.25 7.28 -4.21
C LYS A 135 9.24 6.15 -4.50
N VAL A 136 9.63 5.38 -3.48
CA VAL A 136 10.65 4.33 -3.65
C VAL A 136 10.06 3.00 -4.15
N SER A 137 8.73 2.87 -4.17
CA SER A 137 8.08 1.68 -4.70
C SER A 137 8.09 1.71 -6.22
N ASP A 138 8.83 0.79 -6.85
CA ASP A 138 8.83 0.62 -8.31
C ASP A 138 7.48 0.12 -8.88
N MET A 139 6.56 -0.31 -8.01
CA MET A 139 5.23 -0.84 -8.32
C MET A 139 5.20 -1.95 -9.38
N ASP A 140 6.35 -2.60 -9.65
CA ASP A 140 6.47 -3.73 -10.58
C ASP A 140 6.25 -5.05 -9.82
N THR A 141 4.98 -5.42 -9.74
CA THR A 141 4.53 -6.65 -9.07
C THR A 141 4.62 -7.88 -9.99
N TRP A 142 4.64 -7.69 -11.31
CA TRP A 142 4.49 -8.76 -12.30
C TRP A 142 5.66 -9.74 -12.34
N ARG A 143 6.89 -9.24 -12.12
CA ARG A 143 8.06 -10.12 -12.04
C ARG A 143 7.93 -11.09 -10.87
N SER A 144 7.54 -10.57 -9.71
CA SER A 144 7.39 -11.37 -8.49
C SER A 144 6.23 -12.34 -8.57
N LEU A 145 5.08 -11.92 -9.12
CA LEU A 145 3.93 -12.79 -9.32
C LEU A 145 4.25 -13.95 -10.28
N ARG A 146 4.90 -13.68 -11.41
CA ARG A 146 5.30 -14.73 -12.38
C ARG A 146 6.37 -15.68 -11.85
N GLY A 147 7.26 -15.18 -10.99
CA GLY A 147 8.36 -15.96 -10.44
C GLY A 147 8.02 -16.74 -9.16
N PHE A 148 6.89 -16.46 -8.52
CA PHE A 148 6.47 -17.12 -7.29
C PHE A 148 5.87 -18.49 -7.61
N LYS A 149 6.45 -19.54 -7.04
CA LYS A 149 6.05 -20.94 -7.29
C LYS A 149 4.93 -21.44 -6.37
N GLY A 150 4.52 -20.65 -5.38
CA GLY A 150 3.48 -21.03 -4.42
C GLY A 150 2.07 -20.73 -4.91
N LYS A 151 1.06 -21.20 -4.16
CA LYS A 151 -0.34 -20.85 -4.42
C LYS A 151 -0.62 -19.43 -3.94
N GLY A 152 -1.38 -18.67 -4.71
CA GLY A 152 -1.82 -17.34 -4.31
C GLY A 152 -3.18 -16.96 -4.90
N ILE A 153 -3.84 -16.02 -4.26
CA ILE A 153 -5.10 -15.42 -4.70
C ILE A 153 -4.98 -13.90 -4.70
N ALA A 154 -5.55 -13.24 -5.71
CA ALA A 154 -5.67 -11.79 -5.78
C ALA A 154 -7.14 -11.38 -5.87
N LEU A 155 -7.61 -10.65 -4.86
CA LEU A 155 -8.97 -10.13 -4.79
C LEU A 155 -9.00 -8.71 -5.39
N CYS A 156 -9.61 -8.55 -6.56
CA CYS A 156 -9.72 -7.25 -7.24
C CYS A 156 -11.14 -6.67 -7.10
N GLY A 157 -11.25 -5.39 -6.73
CA GLY A 157 -12.55 -4.73 -6.55
C GLY A 157 -13.31 -4.49 -7.86
N GLY A 158 -14.65 -4.48 -7.81
CA GLY A 158 -15.48 -4.16 -8.98
C GLY A 158 -15.39 -2.70 -9.43
N LEU A 159 -15.42 -1.76 -8.48
CA LEU A 159 -15.29 -0.31 -8.70
C LEU A 159 -13.96 0.25 -8.15
N GLY A 160 -13.43 1.28 -8.81
CA GLY A 160 -12.28 2.06 -8.33
C GLY A 160 -11.00 1.23 -8.09
N SER A 161 -10.86 0.09 -8.76
CA SER A 161 -9.84 -0.88 -8.42
C SER A 161 -8.46 -0.51 -8.92
N THR A 162 -7.48 -0.66 -8.04
CA THR A 162 -6.02 -0.68 -8.31
C THR A 162 -5.56 -1.88 -9.16
N CYS A 163 -6.50 -2.78 -9.50
CA CYS A 163 -6.34 -3.94 -10.37
C CYS A 163 -7.31 -3.79 -11.58
N PRO A 164 -6.91 -3.07 -12.65
CA PRO A 164 -7.74 -2.81 -13.81
C PRO A 164 -8.04 -4.11 -14.59
N LYS A 165 -9.08 -4.13 -15.42
CA LYS A 165 -9.52 -5.32 -16.18
C LYS A 165 -8.38 -5.98 -16.99
N GLY A 166 -7.49 -5.18 -17.58
CA GLY A 166 -6.32 -5.69 -18.32
C GLY A 166 -5.29 -6.43 -17.46
N ALA A 167 -5.24 -6.15 -16.16
CA ALA A 167 -4.39 -6.89 -15.22
C ALA A 167 -5.03 -8.21 -14.74
N ARG A 168 -6.34 -8.42 -14.96
CA ARG A 168 -7.06 -9.62 -14.54
C ARG A 168 -7.02 -10.75 -15.57
N LYS A 169 -6.68 -10.44 -16.82
CA LYS A 169 -6.61 -11.39 -17.93
C LYS A 169 -5.22 -12.01 -18.14
N GLY A 170 -4.24 -11.62 -17.30
CA GLY A 170 -2.87 -12.15 -17.35
C GLY A 170 -2.69 -13.26 -16.32
N SER A 171 -3.34 -14.40 -16.54
CA SER A 171 -3.12 -15.67 -15.84
C SER A 171 -3.02 -16.77 -16.88
#